data_AF-A0A093CAR3-F1
#
_entry.id   AF-A0A093CAR3-F1
#
_cell.length_a   1.000
_cell.length_b   1.000
_cell.length_c   1.000
_cell.angle_alpha   90.00
_cell.angle_beta   90.00
_cell.angle_gamma   90.00
#
_symmetry.space_group_name_H-M   'P 1'
#
loop_
_entity.id
_entity.type
_entity.pdbx_description
1 polymer ?
#
loop_
_entity_poly.entity_id
_entity_poly.type
_entity_poly.pdbx_seq_one_letter_code
_entity_poly.pdbx_strand_id
1 'polypeptide(L)'
;AAVVNCEHPRVENGRLLSGYRAEYTYRDTAVFDCNFRYAMNGSDAATCTENGLWDPPLPLCQLSSCDDPPDVHNAVKAKLAGNLFPVETIITYECREGHQFSLGETTRHIKCLPDFTWSETPHPCEKPRCPNPDIPHGREIYKSKNDYTVGTRLRLECDLDYVLRGQDSTECQADTSWAPPLPFCDKVCGPPPQITHGQHSGSGRQQFPYGAEVTYSCAEGLSLIGDASIYCTSDDGVNMTWSGPAPSCRVVRCPKPPIARGRGDPFFPYGTAVRFSCEEGFALQGDAESQCLADGAWDPPPPSCHPVQCPQPSREEDLVIYSPKLWYGVNETLLFYCRQGGRQSVNLKSTCSANGTWIPPPTCKKRDTCEKILRNREAFQCGVPLTELKTLLEVQKLYLEIQKLEKELK
;
A
#
# COMPACT_ATOMS: atom_id res chain seq x y z
N ALA A 1 -46.58 6.07 102.29
CA ALA A 1 -45.43 6.53 101.48
C ALA A 1 -45.67 6.06 100.06
N ALA A 2 -45.61 6.95 99.06
CA ALA A 2 -45.63 6.52 97.68
C ALA A 2 -44.32 5.78 97.40
N VAL A 3 -44.40 4.55 96.90
CA VAL A 3 -43.20 3.80 96.48
C VAL A 3 -42.78 4.39 95.14
N VAL A 4 -41.57 4.94 95.07
CA VAL A 4 -41.01 5.50 93.85
C VAL A 4 -40.43 4.35 93.04
N ASN A 5 -41.06 4.08 91.89
CA ASN A 5 -40.63 3.04 90.96
C ASN A 5 -40.18 3.68 89.65
N CYS A 6 -39.00 3.30 89.17
CA CYS A 6 -38.51 3.67 87.84
C CYS A 6 -39.00 2.66 86.80
N GLU A 7 -39.26 3.14 85.58
CA GLU A 7 -39.53 2.24 84.45
C GLU A 7 -38.36 1.30 84.19
N HIS A 8 -38.65 0.09 83.71
CA HIS A 8 -37.61 -0.89 83.42
C HIS A 8 -36.65 -0.33 82.37
N PRO A 9 -35.34 -0.22 82.67
CA PRO A 9 -34.41 0.47 81.80
C PRO A 9 -34.15 -0.39 80.56
N ARG A 10 -34.49 0.16 79.40
CA ARG A 10 -34.32 -0.48 78.09
C ARG A 10 -33.45 0.42 77.22
N VAL A 11 -32.31 -0.12 76.79
CA VAL A 11 -31.38 0.55 75.89
C VAL A 11 -31.40 -0.21 74.56
N GLU A 12 -31.82 0.47 73.49
CA GLU A 12 -31.80 -0.11 72.15
C GLU A 12 -30.35 -0.36 71.71
N ASN A 13 -30.07 -1.52 71.11
CA ASN A 13 -28.71 -1.96 70.76
C ASN A 13 -27.73 -1.98 71.95
N GLY A 14 -28.24 -2.09 73.17
CA GLY A 14 -27.46 -2.30 74.38
C GLY A 14 -27.99 -3.46 75.22
N ARG A 15 -27.23 -3.80 76.26
CA ARG A 15 -27.54 -4.85 77.23
C ARG A 15 -27.30 -4.32 78.65
N LEU A 16 -28.09 -4.81 79.59
CA LEU A 16 -27.84 -4.59 81.01
C LEU A 16 -26.67 -5.48 81.45
N LEU A 17 -25.54 -4.88 81.83
CA LEU A 17 -24.38 -5.58 82.37
C LEU A 17 -24.57 -6.01 83.82
N SER A 18 -25.13 -5.13 84.65
CA SER A 18 -25.33 -5.40 86.07
C SER A 18 -26.47 -4.56 86.66
N GLY A 19 -26.94 -4.94 87.85
CA GLY A 19 -28.05 -4.25 88.53
C GLY A 19 -29.44 -4.78 88.19
N TYR A 20 -29.57 -6.02 87.71
CA TYR A 20 -30.88 -6.62 87.40
C TYR A 20 -31.79 -6.69 88.63
N ARG A 21 -33.02 -6.19 88.47
CA ARG A 21 -34.10 -6.20 89.45
C ARG A 21 -35.42 -6.53 88.77
N ALA A 22 -36.32 -7.18 89.50
CA ALA A 22 -37.70 -7.39 89.03
C ALA A 22 -38.49 -6.06 89.01
N GLU A 23 -38.21 -5.18 89.97
CA GLU A 23 -38.74 -3.82 90.06
C GLU A 23 -37.62 -2.88 90.53
N TYR A 24 -37.50 -1.70 89.93
CA TYR A 24 -36.45 -0.72 90.23
C TYR A 24 -36.99 0.39 91.13
N THR A 25 -36.37 0.59 92.29
CA THR A 25 -36.78 1.55 93.33
C THR A 25 -35.71 2.63 93.56
N TYR A 26 -36.04 3.65 94.35
CA TYR A 26 -35.12 4.74 94.69
C TYR A 26 -33.72 4.23 95.11
N ARG A 27 -32.66 4.77 94.47
CA ARG A 27 -31.23 4.41 94.58
C ARG A 27 -30.80 3.10 93.93
N ASP A 28 -31.70 2.33 93.30
CA ASP A 28 -31.25 1.22 92.45
C ASP A 28 -30.46 1.76 91.26
N THR A 29 -29.32 1.11 90.96
CA THR A 29 -28.41 1.51 89.88
C THR A 29 -28.29 0.37 88.88
N ALA A 30 -28.44 0.70 87.61
CA ALA A 30 -28.35 -0.20 86.47
C ALA A 30 -27.11 0.19 85.64
N VAL A 31 -26.32 -0.81 85.23
CA VAL A 31 -25.13 -0.62 84.40
C VAL A 31 -25.35 -1.26 83.04
N PHE A 32 -25.00 -0.56 81.97
CA PHE A 32 -25.27 -0.92 80.58
C PHE A 32 -23.97 -1.09 79.80
N ASP A 33 -24.07 -1.80 78.69
CA ASP A 33 -23.03 -1.91 77.67
C ASP A 33 -23.68 -1.97 76.30
N CYS A 34 -23.01 -1.45 75.30
CA CYS A 34 -23.54 -1.48 73.95
C CYS A 34 -23.23 -2.82 73.28
N ASN A 35 -24.13 -3.25 72.40
CA ASN A 35 -23.91 -4.43 71.60
C ASN A 35 -22.72 -4.21 70.66
N PHE A 36 -22.15 -5.30 70.16
CA PHE A 36 -21.03 -5.25 69.22
C PHE A 36 -21.32 -4.31 68.04
N ARG A 37 -20.34 -3.45 67.69
CA ARG A 37 -20.39 -2.33 66.71
C ARG A 37 -21.11 -1.06 67.16
N TYR A 38 -21.69 -1.02 68.34
CA TYR A 38 -22.32 0.20 68.88
C TYR A 38 -21.42 0.84 69.94
N ALA A 39 -21.28 2.15 69.87
CA ALA A 39 -20.59 2.96 70.86
C ALA A 39 -21.60 3.64 71.79
N MET A 40 -21.24 3.72 73.07
CA MET A 40 -22.08 4.34 74.08
C MET A 40 -21.98 5.86 74.01
N ASN A 41 -23.13 6.52 73.96
CA ASN A 41 -23.28 7.96 74.12
C ASN A 41 -24.08 8.25 75.39
N GLY A 42 -23.42 8.79 76.41
CA GLY A 42 -23.98 8.99 77.75
C GLY A 42 -23.17 8.28 78.84
N SER A 43 -23.80 8.00 79.97
CA SER A 43 -23.21 7.28 81.10
C SER A 43 -23.47 5.78 81.00
N ASP A 44 -22.50 4.96 81.39
CA ASP A 44 -22.63 3.50 81.47
C ASP A 44 -23.48 3.04 82.66
N ALA A 45 -23.71 3.92 83.63
CA ALA A 45 -24.58 3.68 84.77
C ALA A 45 -25.66 4.75 84.90
N ALA A 46 -26.88 4.34 85.29
CA ALA A 46 -27.97 5.23 85.65
C ALA A 46 -28.58 4.80 86.98
N THR A 47 -28.97 5.77 87.80
CA THR A 47 -29.55 5.53 89.14
C THR A 47 -30.98 6.06 89.22
N CYS A 48 -31.88 5.27 89.82
CA CYS A 48 -33.28 5.65 90.00
C CYS A 48 -33.42 6.75 91.07
N THR A 49 -33.92 7.91 90.66
CA THR A 49 -34.08 9.10 91.51
C THR A 49 -35.40 9.08 92.28
N GLU A 50 -35.55 10.03 93.23
CA GLU A 50 -36.78 10.21 94.01
C GLU A 50 -38.00 10.60 93.17
N ASN A 51 -37.78 11.07 91.94
CA ASN A 51 -38.82 11.46 91.00
C ASN A 51 -39.24 10.29 90.07
N GLY A 52 -38.72 9.08 90.28
CA GLY A 52 -39.01 7.92 89.43
C GLY A 52 -38.35 7.97 88.05
N LEU A 53 -37.32 8.82 87.89
CA LEU A 53 -36.54 8.97 86.67
C LEU A 53 -35.12 8.44 86.84
N TRP A 54 -34.54 7.96 85.74
CA TRP A 54 -33.13 7.58 85.66
C TRP A 54 -32.24 8.82 85.53
N ASP A 55 -31.26 8.97 86.42
CA ASP A 55 -30.25 10.03 86.37
C ASP A 55 -28.84 9.43 86.54
N PRO A 56 -27.89 9.74 85.63
CA PRO A 56 -28.10 10.37 84.31
C PRO A 56 -29.10 9.58 83.43
N PRO A 57 -29.67 10.19 82.38
CA PRO A 57 -30.57 9.49 81.47
C PRO A 57 -29.90 8.27 80.85
N LEU A 58 -30.71 7.25 80.51
CA LEU A 58 -30.21 5.99 79.93
C LEU A 58 -29.33 6.26 78.69
N PRO A 59 -28.23 5.51 78.50
CA PRO A 59 -27.32 5.74 77.39
C PRO A 59 -27.97 5.43 76.04
N LEU A 60 -27.48 6.10 75.00
CA LEU A 60 -27.83 5.82 73.61
C LEU A 60 -26.69 5.03 72.95
N CYS A 61 -26.97 3.82 72.47
CA CYS A 61 -26.00 3.04 71.71
C CYS A 61 -26.11 3.39 70.22
N GLN A 62 -25.10 4.07 69.68
CA GLN A 62 -25.06 4.51 68.29
C GLN A 62 -24.12 3.62 67.48
N LEU A 63 -24.51 3.30 66.24
CA LEU A 63 -23.65 2.52 65.35
C LEU A 63 -22.31 3.27 65.16
N SER A 64 -21.20 2.53 65.24
CA SER A 64 -19.85 3.11 65.28
C SER A 64 -18.87 2.42 64.34
N SER A 65 -19.28 1.32 63.71
CA SER A 65 -18.41 0.47 62.89
C SER A 65 -19.18 -0.18 61.75
N CYS A 66 -18.50 -0.33 60.60
CA CYS A 66 -18.95 -1.20 59.52
C CYS A 66 -19.06 -2.66 59.98
N ASP A 67 -19.83 -3.46 59.22
CA ASP A 67 -19.84 -4.93 59.33
C ASP A 67 -18.50 -5.55 58.90
N ASP A 68 -18.33 -6.85 59.14
CA ASP A 68 -17.19 -7.59 58.60
C ASP A 68 -17.10 -7.39 57.08
N PRO A 69 -15.91 -7.10 56.52
CA PRO A 69 -15.77 -6.80 55.10
C PRO A 69 -16.20 -8.00 54.24
N PRO A 70 -16.85 -7.81 53.07
CA PRO A 70 -17.32 -8.92 52.22
C PRO A 70 -16.20 -9.86 51.75
N ASP A 71 -16.48 -11.13 51.51
CA ASP A 71 -15.50 -12.06 50.91
C ASP A 71 -15.41 -11.86 49.39
N VAL A 72 -14.18 -11.79 48.87
CA VAL A 72 -13.91 -11.73 47.42
C VAL A 72 -13.27 -13.04 46.99
N HIS A 73 -13.87 -13.70 45.97
CA HIS A 73 -13.40 -14.99 45.50
C HIS A 73 -11.96 -14.90 44.95
N ASN A 74 -11.13 -15.90 45.28
CA ASN A 74 -9.68 -15.93 44.98
C ASN A 74 -8.86 -14.75 45.52
N ALA A 75 -9.37 -14.02 46.52
CA ALA A 75 -8.62 -13.01 47.26
C ALA A 75 -8.52 -13.36 48.75
N VAL A 76 -7.61 -12.71 49.44
CA VAL A 76 -7.49 -12.70 50.90
C VAL A 76 -7.52 -11.26 51.40
N LYS A 77 -8.12 -11.04 52.57
CA LYS A 77 -8.17 -9.73 53.24
C LYS A 77 -6.94 -9.61 54.14
N ALA A 78 -6.27 -8.47 54.13
CA ALA A 78 -5.22 -8.18 55.09
C ALA A 78 -5.76 -8.30 56.52
N LYS A 79 -5.04 -9.02 57.39
CA LYS A 79 -5.46 -9.24 58.78
C LYS A 79 -5.22 -7.98 59.60
N LEU A 80 -6.28 -7.26 59.97
CA LEU A 80 -6.19 -6.17 60.93
C LEU A 80 -6.25 -6.68 62.37
N ALA A 81 -5.64 -5.92 63.29
CA ALA A 81 -5.76 -6.15 64.71
C ALA A 81 -7.11 -5.62 65.21
N GLY A 82 -7.99 -6.52 65.65
CA GLY A 82 -9.34 -6.18 66.10
C GLY A 82 -10.42 -6.51 65.06
N ASN A 83 -11.67 -6.37 65.48
CA ASN A 83 -12.87 -6.69 64.71
C ASN A 83 -13.83 -5.49 64.59
N LEU A 84 -13.39 -4.29 64.99
CA LEU A 84 -14.13 -3.04 64.82
C LEU A 84 -13.49 -2.23 63.69
N PHE A 85 -14.33 -1.77 62.77
CA PHE A 85 -13.99 -1.04 61.55
C PHE A 85 -14.68 0.33 61.58
N PRO A 86 -14.14 1.32 62.32
CA PRO A 86 -14.68 2.67 62.32
C PRO A 86 -14.63 3.31 60.92
N VAL A 87 -15.38 4.39 60.74
CA VAL A 87 -15.36 5.20 59.51
C VAL A 87 -13.91 5.56 59.16
N GLU A 88 -13.59 5.59 57.87
CA GLU A 88 -12.25 5.75 57.31
C GLU A 88 -11.34 4.51 57.40
N THR A 89 -11.78 3.40 57.99
CA THR A 89 -11.01 2.14 57.97
C THR A 89 -10.84 1.63 56.54
N ILE A 90 -9.61 1.25 56.17
CA ILE A 90 -9.26 0.72 54.85
C ILE A 90 -8.89 -0.76 54.96
N ILE A 91 -9.57 -1.60 54.18
CA ILE A 91 -9.26 -3.02 54.04
C ILE A 91 -8.59 -3.24 52.69
N THR A 92 -7.46 -3.94 52.71
CA THR A 92 -6.75 -4.33 51.50
C THR A 92 -7.04 -5.78 51.17
N TYR A 93 -7.54 -6.03 49.97
CA TYR A 93 -7.62 -7.36 49.37
C TYR A 93 -6.38 -7.60 48.53
N GLU A 94 -5.84 -8.81 48.64
CA GLU A 94 -4.72 -9.30 47.86
C GLU A 94 -5.16 -10.58 47.14
N CYS A 95 -4.98 -10.65 45.83
CA CYS A 95 -5.30 -11.85 45.06
C CYS A 95 -4.39 -13.02 45.48
N ARG A 96 -4.95 -14.22 45.48
CA ARG A 96 -4.17 -15.45 45.68
C ARG A 96 -3.22 -15.65 44.51
N GLU A 97 -2.15 -16.41 44.75
CA GLU A 97 -1.13 -16.71 43.74
C GLU A 97 -1.75 -17.18 42.42
N GLY A 98 -1.28 -16.60 41.31
CA GLY A 98 -1.78 -16.89 39.96
C GLY A 98 -3.11 -16.24 39.57
N HIS A 99 -3.68 -15.35 40.40
CA HIS A 99 -4.89 -14.58 40.09
C HIS A 99 -4.61 -13.07 40.15
N GLN A 100 -5.43 -12.30 39.45
CA GLN A 100 -5.35 -10.83 39.40
C GLN A 100 -6.75 -10.21 39.30
N PHE A 101 -6.87 -8.96 39.73
CA PHE A 101 -8.02 -8.12 39.41
C PHE A 101 -7.96 -7.68 37.94
N SER A 102 -9.06 -7.12 37.43
CA SER A 102 -9.07 -6.45 36.13
C SER A 102 -7.97 -5.37 36.10
N LEU A 103 -7.26 -5.26 34.96
CA LEU A 103 -6.10 -4.37 34.73
C LEU A 103 -4.73 -4.87 35.26
N GLY A 104 -4.62 -6.12 35.70
CA GLY A 104 -3.33 -6.70 36.12
C GLY A 104 -2.86 -6.26 37.52
N GLU A 105 -3.76 -5.66 38.29
CA GLU A 105 -3.52 -5.31 39.69
C GLU A 105 -3.72 -6.55 40.58
N THR A 106 -2.84 -6.75 41.55
CA THR A 106 -2.96 -7.85 42.53
C THR A 106 -3.58 -7.43 43.85
N THR A 107 -3.77 -6.11 44.06
CA THR A 107 -4.30 -5.54 45.30
C THR A 107 -5.41 -4.53 45.03
N ARG A 108 -6.47 -4.55 45.85
CA ARG A 108 -7.56 -3.57 45.83
C ARG A 108 -7.96 -3.17 47.24
N HIS A 109 -8.50 -1.97 47.41
CA HIS A 109 -8.87 -1.44 48.72
C HIS A 109 -10.34 -1.08 48.78
N ILE A 110 -10.98 -1.32 49.92
CA ILE A 110 -12.30 -0.78 50.24
C ILE A 110 -12.22 0.04 51.52
N LYS A 111 -13.17 0.96 51.69
CA LYS A 111 -13.19 1.91 52.79
C LYS A 111 -14.55 1.89 53.50
N CYS A 112 -14.53 1.97 54.82
CA CYS A 112 -15.74 2.16 55.63
C CYS A 112 -16.22 3.61 55.50
N LEU A 113 -17.43 3.79 54.95
CA LEU A 113 -18.05 5.08 54.65
C LEU A 113 -18.78 5.66 55.88
N PRO A 114 -19.12 6.97 55.88
CA PRO A 114 -19.80 7.63 57.01
C PRO A 114 -21.16 7.05 57.39
N ASP A 115 -21.80 6.28 56.50
CA ASP A 115 -23.05 5.57 56.73
C ASP A 115 -22.85 4.16 57.29
N PHE A 116 -21.62 3.81 57.67
CA PHE A 116 -21.20 2.49 58.17
C PHE A 116 -21.39 1.36 57.15
N THR A 117 -21.31 1.68 55.85
CA THR A 117 -21.23 0.71 54.76
C THR A 117 -19.85 0.69 54.12
N TRP A 118 -19.50 -0.42 53.46
CA TRP A 118 -18.26 -0.51 52.68
C TRP A 118 -18.43 0.15 51.32
N SER A 119 -17.37 0.79 50.82
CA SER A 119 -17.27 1.20 49.42
C SER A 119 -17.41 0.02 48.46
N GLU A 120 -17.52 0.29 47.15
CA GLU A 120 -17.67 -0.72 46.11
C GLU A 120 -16.70 -1.91 46.29
N THR A 121 -17.27 -3.12 46.29
CA THR A 121 -16.50 -4.35 46.48
C THR A 121 -15.75 -4.72 45.21
N PRO A 122 -14.47 -5.13 45.29
CA PRO A 122 -13.72 -5.55 44.12
C PRO A 122 -14.38 -6.75 43.44
N HIS A 123 -14.30 -6.78 42.11
CA HIS A 123 -14.67 -7.97 41.34
C HIS A 123 -13.79 -9.16 41.76
N PRO A 124 -14.27 -10.41 41.61
CA PRO A 124 -13.48 -11.61 41.89
C PRO A 124 -12.11 -11.59 41.19
N CYS A 125 -11.08 -12.14 41.85
CA CYS A 125 -9.79 -12.35 41.19
C CYS A 125 -9.89 -13.50 40.19
N GLU A 126 -9.46 -13.25 38.95
CA GLU A 126 -9.46 -14.23 37.88
C GLU A 126 -8.03 -14.57 37.46
N LYS A 127 -7.84 -15.72 36.80
CA LYS A 127 -6.53 -16.06 36.24
C LYS A 127 -6.24 -15.16 35.03
N PRO A 128 -4.99 -14.70 34.84
CA PRO A 128 -4.60 -14.01 33.61
C PRO A 128 -4.82 -14.92 32.40
N ARG A 129 -5.43 -14.37 31.34
CA ARG A 129 -5.78 -15.11 30.12
C ARG A 129 -5.28 -14.38 28.89
N CYS A 130 -4.78 -15.14 27.92
CA CYS A 130 -4.42 -14.60 26.62
C CYS A 130 -5.67 -14.25 25.79
N PRO A 131 -5.55 -13.34 24.81
CA PRO A 131 -6.63 -13.04 23.87
C PRO A 131 -7.14 -14.31 23.18
N ASN A 132 -8.44 -14.37 22.92
CA ASN A 132 -9.02 -15.47 22.14
C ASN A 132 -8.35 -15.50 20.74
N PRO A 133 -7.77 -16.62 20.32
CA PRO A 133 -7.13 -16.73 19.01
C PRO A 133 -8.19 -16.62 17.90
N ASP A 134 -8.20 -15.50 17.19
CA ASP A 134 -9.00 -15.28 15.99
C ASP A 134 -8.12 -15.48 14.76
N ILE A 135 -8.25 -16.63 14.10
CA ILE A 135 -7.44 -17.00 12.94
C ILE A 135 -8.41 -17.35 11.81
N PRO A 136 -8.67 -16.42 10.88
CA PRO A 136 -9.49 -16.67 9.70
C PRO A 136 -8.96 -17.87 8.91
N HIS A 137 -9.85 -18.79 8.55
CA HIS A 137 -9.50 -20.05 7.87
C HIS A 137 -8.51 -20.94 8.64
N GLY A 138 -8.41 -20.74 9.97
CA GLY A 138 -7.65 -21.57 10.88
C GLY A 138 -8.55 -22.20 11.94
N ARG A 139 -8.12 -23.34 12.47
CA ARG A 139 -8.79 -24.04 13.56
C ARG A 139 -7.79 -24.60 14.56
N GLU A 140 -8.21 -24.63 15.82
CA GLU A 140 -7.51 -25.37 16.86
C GLU A 140 -7.70 -26.87 16.66
N ILE A 141 -6.59 -27.62 16.62
CA ILE A 141 -6.60 -29.08 16.53
C ILE A 141 -7.23 -29.69 17.79
N TYR A 142 -6.87 -29.15 18.96
CA TYR A 142 -7.42 -29.54 20.25
C TYR A 142 -8.13 -28.35 20.88
N LYS A 143 -9.46 -28.39 20.92
CA LYS A 143 -10.27 -27.33 21.51
C LYS A 143 -9.98 -27.21 23.01
N SER A 144 -9.23 -26.18 23.41
CA SER A 144 -8.91 -25.93 24.82
C SER A 144 -10.06 -25.23 25.55
N LYS A 145 -11.30 -25.74 25.44
CA LYS A 145 -12.52 -25.29 26.16
C LYS A 145 -12.69 -23.75 26.32
N ASN A 146 -12.09 -22.95 25.44
CA ASN A 146 -11.95 -21.49 25.53
C ASN A 146 -11.26 -20.97 26.81
N ASP A 147 -10.48 -21.77 27.53
CA ASP A 147 -9.74 -21.34 28.73
C ASP A 147 -8.24 -21.18 28.48
N TYR A 148 -7.87 -20.00 27.97
CA TYR A 148 -6.50 -19.66 27.57
C TYR A 148 -5.69 -19.04 28.71
N THR A 149 -5.58 -19.73 29.84
CA THR A 149 -4.71 -19.30 30.94
C THR A 149 -3.23 -19.39 30.56
N VAL A 150 -2.37 -18.70 31.30
CA VAL A 150 -0.90 -18.83 31.17
C VAL A 150 -0.47 -20.31 31.21
N GLY A 151 0.39 -20.70 30.27
CA GLY A 151 0.84 -22.08 30.03
C GLY A 151 -0.05 -22.90 29.10
N THR A 152 -1.22 -22.39 28.70
CA THR A 152 -2.05 -23.06 27.68
C THR A 152 -1.31 -23.08 26.35
N ARG A 153 -1.17 -24.28 25.78
CA ARG A 153 -0.55 -24.52 24.47
C ARG A 153 -1.61 -24.80 23.43
N LEU A 154 -1.55 -24.05 22.33
CA LEU A 154 -2.42 -24.23 21.17
C LEU A 154 -1.63 -24.85 20.04
N ARG A 155 -2.30 -25.73 19.29
CA ARG A 155 -1.83 -26.19 18.00
C ARG A 155 -2.90 -25.92 16.95
N LEU A 156 -2.49 -25.29 15.87
CA LEU A 156 -3.37 -24.71 14.87
C LEU A 156 -3.15 -25.37 13.52
N GLU A 157 -4.23 -25.48 12.76
CA GLU A 157 -4.26 -26.04 11.42
C GLU A 157 -5.11 -25.12 10.53
N CYS A 158 -4.72 -24.92 9.29
CA CYS A 158 -5.51 -24.16 8.33
C CYS A 158 -6.54 -25.06 7.62
N ASP A 159 -7.62 -24.44 7.15
CA ASP A 159 -8.62 -25.08 6.29
C ASP A 159 -8.00 -25.52 4.95
N LEU A 160 -8.74 -26.32 4.18
CA LEU A 160 -8.33 -26.76 2.84
C LEU A 160 -8.01 -25.54 1.95
N ASP A 161 -6.93 -25.65 1.16
CA ASP A 161 -6.38 -24.61 0.28
C ASP A 161 -5.69 -23.42 0.98
N TYR A 162 -5.55 -23.48 2.30
CA TYR A 162 -4.79 -22.51 3.09
C TYR A 162 -3.51 -23.14 3.66
N VAL A 163 -2.46 -22.33 3.77
CA VAL A 163 -1.15 -22.72 4.30
C VAL A 163 -0.83 -21.89 5.54
N LEU A 164 -0.39 -22.58 6.59
CA LEU A 164 -0.03 -21.95 7.86
C LEU A 164 1.28 -21.16 7.71
N ARG A 165 1.23 -19.87 8.01
CA ARG A 165 2.39 -18.99 8.12
C ARG A 165 2.70 -18.69 9.57
N GLY A 166 3.91 -19.05 9.97
CA GLY A 166 4.37 -18.96 11.36
C GLY A 166 4.58 -20.36 11.94
N GLN A 167 4.53 -20.44 13.26
CA GLN A 167 4.67 -21.72 13.97
C GLN A 167 3.29 -22.34 14.18
N ASP A 168 3.18 -23.65 13.98
CA ASP A 168 1.92 -24.40 14.13
C ASP A 168 1.49 -24.55 15.60
N SER A 169 2.37 -24.20 16.54
CA SER A 169 2.11 -24.20 17.98
C SER A 169 2.47 -22.87 18.63
N THR A 170 1.62 -22.40 19.54
CA THR A 170 1.88 -21.23 20.39
C THR A 170 1.53 -21.50 21.85
N GLU A 171 2.13 -20.77 22.78
CA GLU A 171 1.89 -20.89 24.22
C GLU A 171 1.56 -19.53 24.84
N CYS A 172 0.53 -19.50 25.70
CA CYS A 172 0.15 -18.32 26.44
C CYS A 172 1.20 -18.02 27.52
N GLN A 173 1.90 -16.90 27.38
CA GLN A 173 3.01 -16.50 28.25
C GLN A 173 2.53 -15.76 29.51
N ALA A 174 3.45 -15.57 30.45
CA ALA A 174 3.19 -14.86 31.70
C ALA A 174 2.76 -13.39 31.52
N ASP A 175 3.13 -12.78 30.40
CA ASP A 175 2.73 -11.41 30.01
C ASP A 175 1.36 -11.38 29.31
N THR A 176 0.61 -12.49 29.34
CA THR A 176 -0.70 -12.65 28.68
C THR A 176 -0.66 -12.49 27.16
N SER A 177 0.52 -12.66 26.55
CA SER A 177 0.70 -12.70 25.10
C SER A 177 0.92 -14.13 24.58
N TRP A 178 0.62 -14.34 23.30
CA TRP A 178 0.93 -15.59 22.62
C TRP A 178 2.37 -15.55 22.10
N ALA A 179 3.20 -16.51 22.53
CA ALA A 179 4.56 -16.66 22.02
C ALA A 179 4.84 -18.12 21.58
N PRO A 180 5.33 -18.33 20.34
CA PRO A 180 5.43 -17.35 19.25
C PRO A 180 4.07 -16.71 18.89
N PRO A 181 4.04 -15.54 18.21
CA PRO A 181 2.80 -14.90 17.80
C PRO A 181 1.87 -15.85 17.05
N LEU A 182 0.55 -15.62 17.16
CA LEU A 182 -0.44 -16.44 16.47
C LEU A 182 -0.15 -16.50 14.95
N PRO A 183 -0.15 -17.69 14.34
CA PRO A 183 0.06 -17.84 12.90
C PRO A 183 -1.17 -17.35 12.13
N PHE A 184 -0.98 -17.09 10.85
CA PHE A 184 -2.07 -16.75 9.92
C PHE A 184 -2.14 -17.77 8.79
N CYS A 185 -3.34 -17.96 8.24
CA CYS A 185 -3.60 -18.89 7.15
C CYS A 185 -3.67 -18.12 5.83
N ASP A 186 -2.65 -18.29 4.98
CA ASP A 186 -2.62 -17.70 3.64
C ASP A 186 -3.31 -18.64 2.66
N LYS A 187 -4.21 -18.09 1.84
CA LYS A 187 -4.61 -18.79 0.62
C LYS A 187 -3.41 -18.79 -0.32
N VAL A 188 -3.08 -19.92 -0.94
CA VAL A 188 -1.96 -20.04 -1.89
C VAL A 188 -2.48 -20.47 -3.25
N CYS A 189 -1.71 -20.23 -4.32
CA CYS A 189 -2.07 -20.81 -5.61
C CYS A 189 -1.89 -22.33 -5.54
N GLY A 190 -2.86 -23.06 -6.10
CA GLY A 190 -2.73 -24.49 -6.33
C GLY A 190 -1.73 -24.81 -7.45
N PRO A 191 -1.61 -26.09 -7.85
CA PRO A 191 -0.75 -26.50 -8.95
C PRO A 191 -1.02 -25.69 -10.23
N PRO A 192 0.03 -25.26 -10.96
CA PRO A 192 -0.11 -24.63 -12.26
C PRO A 192 -0.86 -25.55 -13.23
N PRO A 193 -1.68 -24.99 -14.15
CA PRO A 193 -2.38 -25.79 -15.15
C PRO A 193 -1.41 -26.64 -15.98
N GLN A 194 -1.76 -27.92 -16.20
CA GLN A 194 -0.97 -28.79 -17.07
C GLN A 194 -1.24 -28.48 -18.54
N ILE A 195 -0.18 -28.50 -19.36
CA ILE A 195 -0.26 -28.24 -20.80
C ILE A 195 0.11 -29.50 -21.58
N THR A 196 -0.55 -29.75 -22.70
CA THR A 196 -0.27 -30.91 -23.55
C THR A 196 1.05 -30.73 -24.29
N HIS A 197 1.87 -31.79 -24.35
CA HIS A 197 3.20 -31.77 -24.98
C HIS A 197 4.14 -30.68 -24.47
N GLY A 198 3.97 -30.28 -23.21
CA GLY A 198 4.87 -29.36 -22.50
C GLY A 198 5.00 -29.76 -21.03
N GLN A 199 5.90 -29.07 -20.34
CA GLN A 199 6.16 -29.21 -18.90
C GLN A 199 6.36 -27.83 -18.27
N HIS A 200 6.35 -27.77 -16.93
CA HIS A 200 6.59 -26.53 -16.20
C HIS A 200 7.54 -26.75 -15.01
N SER A 201 8.26 -25.70 -14.59
CA SER A 201 9.23 -25.78 -13.49
C SER A 201 8.61 -26.10 -12.12
N GLY A 202 7.29 -25.94 -11.98
CA GLY A 202 6.53 -26.22 -10.76
C GLY A 202 6.00 -27.66 -10.63
N SER A 203 6.31 -28.58 -11.55
CA SER A 203 5.74 -29.93 -11.51
C SER A 203 6.08 -30.65 -10.20
N GLY A 204 5.08 -31.29 -9.57
CA GLY A 204 5.22 -32.03 -8.31
C GLY A 204 5.02 -31.21 -7.04
N ARG A 205 4.92 -29.87 -7.12
CA ARG A 205 4.52 -29.02 -5.99
C ARG A 205 3.01 -28.82 -5.98
N GLN A 206 2.41 -28.85 -4.79
CA GLN A 206 0.96 -28.67 -4.62
C GLN A 206 0.57 -27.22 -4.27
N GLN A 207 1.52 -26.41 -3.81
CA GLN A 207 1.27 -25.11 -3.19
C GLN A 207 2.30 -24.08 -3.63
N PHE A 208 1.83 -22.90 -4.01
CA PHE A 208 2.66 -21.81 -4.56
C PHE A 208 2.34 -20.50 -3.83
N PRO A 209 3.29 -19.93 -3.06
CA PRO A 209 3.07 -18.69 -2.33
C PRO A 209 3.00 -17.47 -3.27
N TYR A 210 2.54 -16.32 -2.75
CA TYR A 210 2.53 -15.05 -3.48
C TYR A 210 3.90 -14.74 -4.09
N GLY A 211 3.90 -14.31 -5.36
CA GLY A 211 5.10 -14.01 -6.14
C GLY A 211 5.85 -15.25 -6.64
N ALA A 212 5.42 -16.48 -6.31
CA ALA A 212 6.02 -17.68 -6.88
C ALA A 212 5.78 -17.74 -8.39
N GLU A 213 6.86 -17.84 -9.17
CA GLU A 213 6.85 -17.90 -10.62
C GLU A 213 7.09 -19.33 -11.11
N VAL A 214 6.35 -19.73 -12.13
CA VAL A 214 6.57 -20.99 -12.85
C VAL A 214 6.76 -20.70 -14.33
N THR A 215 7.71 -21.41 -14.94
CA THR A 215 8.06 -21.25 -16.35
C THR A 215 7.70 -22.53 -17.09
N TYR A 216 7.01 -22.38 -18.21
CA TYR A 216 6.63 -23.46 -19.10
C TYR A 216 7.66 -23.69 -20.19
N SER A 217 7.71 -24.92 -20.69
CA SER A 217 8.56 -25.33 -21.80
C SER A 217 7.85 -26.39 -22.62
N CYS A 218 8.03 -26.36 -23.93
CA CYS A 218 7.43 -27.34 -24.83
C CYS A 218 8.39 -28.49 -25.15
N ALA A 219 7.84 -29.65 -25.50
CA ALA A 219 8.61 -30.75 -26.05
C ALA A 219 9.29 -30.35 -27.37
N GLU A 220 10.32 -31.11 -27.75
CA GLU A 220 11.13 -30.84 -28.94
C GLU A 220 10.28 -30.70 -30.21
N GLY A 221 10.55 -29.67 -31.01
CA GLY A 221 9.86 -29.40 -32.28
C GLY A 221 8.53 -28.63 -32.15
N LEU A 222 8.12 -28.23 -30.94
CA LEU A 222 6.94 -27.41 -30.70
C LEU A 222 7.32 -25.98 -30.29
N SER A 223 6.49 -25.02 -30.67
CA SER A 223 6.59 -23.63 -30.25
C SER A 223 5.66 -23.34 -29.08
N LEU A 224 6.16 -22.59 -28.09
CA LEU A 224 5.39 -22.11 -26.94
C LEU A 224 4.65 -20.82 -27.32
N ILE A 225 3.33 -20.83 -27.22
CA ILE A 225 2.46 -19.71 -27.60
C ILE A 225 1.80 -19.12 -26.35
N GLY A 226 2.03 -17.83 -26.11
CA GLY A 226 1.60 -17.12 -24.91
C GLY A 226 2.76 -16.83 -23.96
N ASP A 227 2.44 -16.42 -22.73
CA ASP A 227 3.46 -16.06 -21.74
C ASP A 227 4.20 -17.31 -21.25
N ALA A 228 5.53 -17.29 -21.38
CA ALA A 228 6.37 -18.41 -20.97
C ALA A 228 6.40 -18.62 -19.46
N SER A 229 6.08 -17.58 -18.68
CA SER A 229 5.96 -17.67 -17.23
C SER A 229 4.67 -17.03 -16.71
N ILE A 230 4.17 -17.61 -15.63
CA ILE A 230 3.06 -17.08 -14.83
C ILE A 230 3.49 -17.05 -13.38
N TYR A 231 2.98 -16.09 -12.62
CA TYR A 231 3.28 -15.95 -11.20
C TYR A 231 2.00 -15.93 -10.37
N CYS A 232 2.10 -16.40 -9.13
CA CYS A 232 1.00 -16.36 -8.18
C CYS A 232 0.79 -14.93 -7.69
N THR A 233 -0.40 -14.38 -7.91
CA THR A 233 -0.79 -13.01 -7.57
C THR A 233 -2.16 -13.00 -6.89
N SER A 234 -2.65 -11.85 -6.47
CA SER A 234 -4.00 -11.66 -5.95
C SER A 234 -4.53 -10.29 -6.34
N ASP A 235 -5.74 -10.25 -6.88
CA ASP A 235 -6.40 -9.01 -7.30
C ASP A 235 -7.18 -8.35 -6.14
N ASP A 236 -7.66 -9.15 -5.18
CA ASP A 236 -8.47 -8.73 -4.03
C ASP A 236 -7.68 -8.78 -2.70
N GLY A 237 -6.42 -9.21 -2.73
CA GLY A 237 -5.56 -9.39 -1.56
C GLY A 237 -5.93 -10.58 -0.67
N VAL A 238 -6.92 -11.39 -1.08
CA VAL A 238 -7.45 -12.52 -0.28
C VAL A 238 -7.43 -13.82 -1.09
N ASN A 239 -7.83 -13.76 -2.35
CA ASN A 239 -7.80 -14.88 -3.28
C ASN A 239 -6.55 -14.86 -4.14
N MET A 240 -5.68 -15.83 -3.91
CA MET A 240 -4.54 -16.07 -4.79
C MET A 240 -5.00 -16.72 -6.09
N THR A 241 -4.52 -16.19 -7.21
CA THR A 241 -4.74 -16.68 -8.57
C THR A 241 -3.44 -16.58 -9.38
N TRP A 242 -3.33 -17.38 -10.44
CA TRP A 242 -2.24 -17.22 -11.40
C TRP A 242 -2.42 -15.93 -12.21
N SER A 243 -1.32 -15.25 -12.51
CA SER A 243 -1.29 -13.97 -13.24
C SER A 243 -1.90 -14.02 -14.64
N GLY A 244 -2.04 -15.21 -15.22
CA GLY A 244 -2.57 -15.40 -16.56
C GLY A 244 -2.84 -16.87 -16.90
N PRO A 245 -3.40 -17.14 -18.09
CA PRO A 245 -3.63 -18.50 -18.58
C PRO A 245 -2.30 -19.21 -18.89
N ALA A 246 -2.29 -20.53 -18.85
CA ALA A 246 -1.13 -21.32 -19.25
C ALA A 246 -0.90 -21.24 -20.78
N PRO A 247 0.36 -21.24 -21.25
CA PRO A 247 0.67 -21.17 -22.67
C PRO A 247 0.33 -22.48 -23.40
N SER A 248 0.27 -22.43 -24.74
CA SER A 248 -0.03 -23.58 -25.58
C SER A 248 1.18 -24.03 -26.38
N CYS A 249 1.43 -25.35 -26.45
CA CYS A 249 2.48 -25.93 -27.28
C CYS A 249 1.90 -26.41 -28.62
N ARG A 250 2.31 -25.79 -29.72
CA ARG A 250 1.91 -26.21 -31.08
C ARG A 250 3.01 -26.00 -32.10
N VAL A 251 2.91 -26.70 -33.23
CA VAL A 251 3.80 -26.48 -34.36
C VAL A 251 3.40 -25.17 -35.05
N VAL A 252 4.30 -24.18 -35.04
CA VAL A 252 4.17 -22.95 -35.84
C VAL A 252 5.28 -22.93 -36.87
N ARG A 253 4.91 -22.64 -38.12
CA ARG A 253 5.83 -22.65 -39.27
C ARG A 253 5.52 -21.46 -40.17
N CYS A 254 6.26 -20.37 -40.01
CA CYS A 254 6.17 -19.26 -40.95
C CYS A 254 6.94 -19.58 -42.23
N PRO A 255 6.40 -19.23 -43.41
CA PRO A 255 7.07 -19.48 -44.68
C PRO A 255 8.35 -18.66 -44.77
N LYS A 256 9.36 -19.18 -45.46
CA LYS A 256 10.59 -18.43 -45.70
C LYS A 256 10.31 -17.10 -46.43
N PRO A 257 10.72 -15.94 -45.87
CA PRO A 257 10.52 -14.65 -46.52
C PRO A 257 11.21 -14.59 -47.88
N PRO A 258 10.57 -14.02 -48.92
CA PRO A 258 11.08 -14.02 -50.30
C PRO A 258 12.41 -13.25 -50.46
N ILE A 259 12.68 -12.30 -49.57
CA ILE A 259 13.87 -11.44 -49.55
C ILE A 259 15.06 -12.03 -48.77
N ALA A 260 14.91 -13.20 -48.13
CA ALA A 260 15.97 -13.83 -47.34
C ALA A 260 16.76 -14.89 -48.16
N ARG A 261 17.98 -14.55 -48.60
CA ARG A 261 18.90 -15.50 -49.27
C ARG A 261 19.64 -16.38 -48.25
N GLY A 262 19.08 -17.52 -47.88
CA GLY A 262 19.76 -18.56 -47.08
C GLY A 262 19.51 -19.99 -47.58
N ARG A 263 20.46 -20.92 -47.42
CA ARG A 263 20.20 -22.37 -47.45
C ARG A 263 20.00 -22.81 -46.00
N GLY A 264 18.78 -23.23 -45.66
CA GLY A 264 18.35 -23.64 -44.33
C GLY A 264 16.91 -24.17 -44.41
N ASP A 265 16.36 -24.60 -43.28
CA ASP A 265 15.00 -25.13 -43.20
C ASP A 265 13.97 -24.17 -43.85
N PRO A 266 12.94 -24.69 -44.54
CA PRO A 266 11.97 -23.86 -45.25
C PRO A 266 11.04 -23.06 -44.34
N PHE A 267 11.10 -23.27 -43.02
CA PHE A 267 10.16 -22.72 -42.04
C PHE A 267 10.87 -22.10 -40.85
N PHE A 268 10.27 -21.03 -40.31
CA PHE A 268 10.71 -20.35 -39.09
C PHE A 268 9.73 -20.64 -37.94
N PRO A 269 10.24 -20.92 -36.71
CA PRO A 269 9.38 -21.13 -35.55
C PRO A 269 8.79 -19.80 -35.04
N TYR A 270 7.73 -19.91 -34.22
CA TYR A 270 7.11 -18.76 -33.55
C TYR A 270 8.12 -17.88 -32.82
N GLY A 271 7.86 -16.57 -32.82
CA GLY A 271 8.66 -15.59 -32.10
C GLY A 271 9.97 -15.22 -32.79
N THR A 272 10.35 -15.92 -33.86
CA THR A 272 11.54 -15.59 -34.65
C THR A 272 11.39 -14.22 -35.28
N ALA A 273 12.28 -13.29 -34.95
CA ALA A 273 12.38 -11.98 -35.56
C ALA A 273 13.49 -11.98 -36.62
N VAL A 274 13.17 -11.49 -37.82
CA VAL A 274 14.11 -11.38 -38.94
C VAL A 274 14.23 -9.93 -39.36
N ARG A 275 15.46 -9.48 -39.55
CA ARG A 275 15.78 -8.15 -40.08
C ARG A 275 16.12 -8.24 -41.56
N PHE A 276 15.54 -7.36 -42.34
CA PHE A 276 15.67 -7.32 -43.79
C PHE A 276 16.53 -6.16 -44.26
N SER A 277 17.25 -6.38 -45.36
CA SER A 277 18.06 -5.38 -46.05
C SER A 277 18.07 -5.67 -47.54
N CYS A 278 18.16 -4.61 -48.35
CA CYS A 278 18.21 -4.73 -49.80
C CYS A 278 19.65 -4.67 -50.32
N GLU A 279 19.88 -5.27 -51.48
CA GLU A 279 21.15 -5.17 -52.22
C GLU A 279 21.38 -3.72 -52.68
N GLU A 280 22.65 -3.36 -52.97
CA GLU A 280 23.03 -2.00 -53.38
C GLU A 280 22.23 -1.54 -54.62
N GLY A 281 21.68 -0.32 -54.55
CA GLY A 281 20.83 0.25 -55.60
C GLY A 281 19.33 -0.11 -55.48
N PHE A 282 18.92 -0.80 -54.42
CA PHE A 282 17.52 -1.02 -54.07
C PHE A 282 17.19 -0.41 -52.69
N ALA A 283 16.02 0.22 -52.59
CA ALA A 283 15.46 0.71 -51.34
C ALA A 283 14.43 -0.27 -50.80
N LEU A 284 14.44 -0.43 -49.47
CA LEU A 284 13.47 -1.24 -48.75
C LEU A 284 12.15 -0.49 -48.63
N GLN A 285 11.05 -1.13 -49.01
CA GLN A 285 9.70 -0.62 -48.86
C GLN A 285 8.91 -1.50 -47.88
N GLY A 286 8.47 -0.89 -46.78
CA GLY A 286 7.87 -1.58 -45.64
C GLY A 286 8.82 -1.63 -44.44
N ASP A 287 8.45 -2.40 -43.43
CA ASP A 287 9.21 -2.51 -42.18
C ASP A 287 10.46 -3.37 -42.34
N ALA A 288 11.58 -2.89 -41.78
CA ALA A 288 12.86 -3.59 -41.84
C ALA A 288 12.94 -4.81 -40.92
N GLU A 289 11.94 -5.06 -40.10
CA GLU A 289 11.89 -6.14 -39.14
C GLU A 289 10.50 -6.77 -39.13
N SER A 290 10.44 -8.09 -39.05
CA SER A 290 9.19 -8.85 -38.98
C SER A 290 9.33 -10.03 -38.05
N GLN A 291 8.26 -10.37 -37.33
CA GLN A 291 8.22 -11.49 -36.40
C GLN A 291 7.21 -12.55 -36.86
N CYS A 292 7.58 -13.82 -36.68
CA CYS A 292 6.69 -14.95 -36.91
C CYS A 292 5.64 -15.05 -35.79
N LEU A 293 4.38 -14.78 -36.11
CA LEU A 293 3.25 -14.81 -35.20
C LEU A 293 2.71 -16.23 -34.98
N ALA A 294 1.81 -16.33 -34.00
CA ALA A 294 1.25 -17.60 -33.55
C ALA A 294 0.36 -18.28 -34.60
N ASP A 295 -0.19 -17.54 -35.56
CA ASP A 295 -1.00 -18.02 -36.67
C ASP A 295 -0.15 -18.50 -37.87
N GLY A 296 1.19 -18.38 -37.78
CA GLY A 296 2.11 -18.72 -38.86
C GLY A 296 2.28 -17.61 -39.90
N ALA A 297 1.78 -16.40 -39.63
CA ALA A 297 2.01 -15.23 -40.46
C ALA A 297 3.20 -14.39 -39.96
N TRP A 298 3.73 -13.56 -40.85
CA TRP A 298 4.74 -12.55 -40.54
C TRP A 298 4.06 -11.22 -40.28
N ASP A 299 4.38 -10.58 -39.15
CA ASP A 299 3.87 -9.26 -38.80
C ASP A 299 4.98 -8.33 -38.27
N PRO A 300 5.11 -7.11 -38.81
CA PRO A 300 4.48 -6.62 -40.05
C PRO A 300 4.88 -7.50 -41.26
N PRO A 301 4.11 -7.53 -42.37
CA PRO A 301 4.40 -8.39 -43.51
C PRO A 301 5.80 -8.12 -44.08
N PRO A 302 6.49 -9.14 -44.66
CA PRO A 302 7.85 -8.96 -45.14
C PRO A 302 7.94 -7.85 -46.22
N PRO A 303 8.94 -6.95 -46.14
CA PRO A 303 9.07 -5.81 -47.04
C PRO A 303 9.46 -6.23 -48.46
N SER A 304 9.41 -5.28 -49.40
CA SER A 304 9.86 -5.47 -50.79
C SER A 304 11.03 -4.55 -51.12
N CYS A 305 11.94 -4.99 -51.99
CA CYS A 305 13.06 -4.19 -52.47
C CYS A 305 12.72 -3.58 -53.84
N HIS A 306 12.71 -2.25 -53.92
CA HIS A 306 12.44 -1.52 -55.16
C HIS A 306 13.70 -0.78 -55.63
N PRO A 307 13.94 -0.67 -56.95
CA PRO A 307 15.13 0.00 -57.46
C PRO A 307 15.13 1.48 -57.07
N VAL A 308 16.27 1.97 -56.60
CA VAL A 308 16.47 3.40 -56.31
C VAL A 308 16.54 4.16 -57.63
N GLN A 309 15.80 5.27 -57.72
CA GLN A 309 15.75 6.11 -58.91
C GLN A 309 16.00 7.57 -58.52
N CYS A 310 16.84 8.27 -59.29
CA CYS A 310 16.99 9.71 -59.14
C CYS A 310 15.93 10.45 -59.96
N PRO A 311 15.19 11.40 -59.37
CA PRO A 311 14.23 12.20 -60.10
C PRO A 311 14.95 13.12 -61.08
N GLN A 312 14.25 13.53 -62.13
CA GLN A 312 14.70 14.61 -63.00
C GLN A 312 15.04 15.86 -62.15
N PRO A 313 16.23 16.47 -62.29
CA PRO A 313 16.56 17.71 -61.62
C PRO A 313 15.52 18.81 -61.90
N SER A 314 15.20 19.60 -60.87
CA SER A 314 14.23 20.70 -60.97
C SER A 314 14.64 21.73 -62.03
N ARG A 315 13.65 22.24 -62.77
CA ARG A 315 13.88 23.23 -63.85
C ARG A 315 14.31 24.57 -63.24
N GLU A 316 15.61 24.80 -63.15
CA GLU A 316 16.17 26.15 -62.99
C GLU A 316 16.34 26.78 -64.38
N GLU A 317 16.00 28.06 -64.57
CA GLU A 317 15.91 28.70 -65.91
C GLU A 317 17.22 28.62 -66.72
N ASP A 318 18.35 28.46 -66.04
CA ASP A 318 19.69 28.38 -66.63
C ASP A 318 20.20 26.93 -66.83
N LEU A 319 19.51 25.90 -66.33
CA LEU A 319 19.94 24.49 -66.40
C LEU A 319 19.33 23.79 -67.63
N VAL A 320 20.18 23.31 -68.55
CA VAL A 320 19.74 22.58 -69.75
C VAL A 320 20.27 21.15 -69.74
N ILE A 321 19.36 20.17 -69.84
CA ILE A 321 19.65 18.73 -69.84
C ILE A 321 19.54 18.19 -71.27
N TYR A 322 20.55 17.44 -71.74
CA TYR A 322 20.60 16.94 -73.13
C TYR A 322 19.53 15.88 -73.45
N SER A 323 19.19 15.01 -72.48
CA SER A 323 18.25 13.91 -72.67
C SER A 323 17.44 13.67 -71.40
N PRO A 324 16.42 14.50 -71.12
CA PRO A 324 15.67 14.42 -69.87
C PRO A 324 14.82 13.15 -69.81
N LYS A 325 15.12 12.27 -68.84
CA LYS A 325 14.21 11.22 -68.36
C LYS A 325 13.49 11.70 -67.10
N LEU A 326 12.28 11.21 -66.85
CA LEU A 326 11.59 11.45 -65.56
C LEU A 326 12.37 10.83 -64.39
N TRP A 327 13.00 9.68 -64.62
CA TRP A 327 13.74 8.90 -63.64
C TRP A 327 15.01 8.34 -64.26
N TYR A 328 16.09 8.32 -63.49
CA TYR A 328 17.38 7.75 -63.87
C TYR A 328 17.76 6.65 -62.90
N GLY A 329 18.28 5.54 -63.44
CA GLY A 329 18.75 4.42 -62.62
C GLY A 329 20.06 4.74 -61.92
N VAL A 330 20.38 4.00 -60.87
CA VAL A 330 21.68 4.08 -60.18
C VAL A 330 22.82 3.86 -61.18
N ASN A 331 23.89 4.66 -61.07
CA ASN A 331 25.03 4.73 -62.00
C ASN A 331 24.72 5.30 -63.40
N GLU A 332 23.46 5.65 -63.72
CA GLU A 332 23.20 6.43 -64.92
C GLU A 332 23.72 7.86 -64.76
N THR A 333 24.36 8.36 -65.81
CA THR A 333 24.93 9.71 -65.83
C THR A 333 24.10 10.61 -66.73
N LEU A 334 23.60 11.72 -66.19
CA LEU A 334 23.01 12.78 -66.99
C LEU A 334 24.09 13.80 -67.39
N LEU A 335 23.95 14.32 -68.60
CA LEU A 335 24.77 15.40 -69.12
C LEU A 335 23.92 16.68 -69.15
N PHE A 336 24.50 17.75 -68.63
CA PHE A 336 23.85 19.05 -68.56
C PHE A 336 24.86 20.17 -68.80
N TYR A 337 24.36 21.35 -69.13
CA TYR A 337 25.15 22.57 -69.17
C TYR A 337 24.33 23.74 -68.64
N CYS A 338 25.04 24.75 -68.17
CA CYS A 338 24.43 26.01 -67.73
C CYS A 338 24.45 27.03 -68.88
N ARG A 339 23.31 27.69 -69.12
CA ARG A 339 23.16 28.78 -70.08
C ARG A 339 23.47 30.09 -69.35
N GLN A 340 24.56 30.77 -69.72
CA GLN A 340 24.94 32.03 -69.09
C GLN A 340 25.11 33.13 -70.15
N GLY A 341 24.22 34.14 -70.14
CA GLY A 341 24.32 35.30 -71.03
C GLY A 341 24.41 34.97 -72.53
N GLY A 342 23.71 33.92 -72.99
CA GLY A 342 23.72 33.46 -74.38
C GLY A 342 24.89 32.53 -74.78
N ARG A 343 25.82 32.22 -73.86
CA ARG A 343 26.93 31.30 -74.11
C ARG A 343 26.74 29.97 -73.34
N GLN A 344 27.03 28.85 -73.99
CA GLN A 344 26.99 27.52 -73.38
C GLN A 344 28.25 27.33 -72.50
N SER A 345 28.08 26.94 -71.24
CA SER A 345 29.20 26.51 -70.38
C SER A 345 29.67 25.10 -70.77
N VAL A 346 30.81 24.67 -70.20
CA VAL A 346 31.36 23.33 -70.40
C VAL A 346 30.35 22.26 -69.98
N ASN A 347 30.26 21.17 -70.74
CA ASN A 347 29.39 20.04 -70.41
C ASN A 347 29.75 19.45 -69.06
N LEU A 348 28.80 19.54 -68.12
CA LEU A 348 28.89 18.97 -66.79
C LEU A 348 28.19 17.60 -66.77
N LYS A 349 28.72 16.70 -65.95
CA LYS A 349 28.15 15.36 -65.75
C LYS A 349 27.74 15.18 -64.30
N SER A 350 26.60 14.53 -64.09
CA SER A 350 26.13 14.12 -62.77
C SER A 350 25.65 12.68 -62.82
N THR A 351 26.08 11.87 -61.86
CA THR A 351 25.74 10.45 -61.80
C THR A 351 24.75 10.21 -60.67
N CYS A 352 23.72 9.41 -60.96
CA CYS A 352 22.75 9.01 -59.95
C CYS A 352 23.39 8.03 -58.96
N SER A 353 23.45 8.43 -57.70
CA SER A 353 24.00 7.64 -56.59
C SER A 353 23.01 6.57 -56.13
N ALA A 354 23.53 5.52 -55.48
CA ALA A 354 22.74 4.47 -54.84
C ALA A 354 21.79 4.99 -53.75
N ASN A 355 22.03 6.20 -53.25
CA ASN A 355 21.17 6.89 -52.27
C ASN A 355 20.08 7.78 -52.91
N GLY A 356 19.88 7.70 -54.24
CA GLY A 356 18.85 8.47 -54.95
C GLY A 356 19.17 9.95 -55.13
N THR A 357 20.44 10.32 -54.94
CA THR A 357 20.92 11.71 -55.08
C THR A 357 21.90 11.84 -56.25
N TRP A 358 21.93 13.04 -56.83
CA TRP A 358 22.83 13.36 -57.93
C TRP A 358 24.21 13.80 -57.43
N ILE A 359 25.27 13.18 -57.93
CA ILE A 359 26.66 13.48 -57.52
C ILE A 359 27.53 13.80 -58.75
N PRO A 360 28.10 15.02 -58.85
CA PRO A 360 27.79 16.21 -58.05
C PRO A 360 26.37 16.74 -58.36
N PRO A 361 25.73 17.50 -57.45
CA PRO A 361 24.39 18.04 -57.68
C PRO A 361 24.34 18.91 -58.96
N PRO A 362 23.37 18.68 -59.87
CA PRO A 362 23.29 19.36 -61.16
C PRO A 362 22.71 20.77 -60.99
N THR A 363 23.49 21.65 -60.38
CA THR A 363 23.12 23.05 -60.08
C THR A 363 24.02 24.02 -60.83
N CYS A 364 23.47 25.15 -61.26
CA CYS A 364 24.20 26.20 -61.96
C CYS A 364 24.63 27.31 -60.99
N LYS A 365 25.91 27.71 -61.05
CA LYS A 365 26.42 28.82 -60.23
C LYS A 365 25.79 30.15 -60.72
N LYS A 366 25.02 30.82 -59.86
CA LYS A 366 24.55 32.19 -60.13
C LYS A 366 25.73 33.16 -60.08
N ARG A 367 25.69 34.20 -60.92
CA ARG A 367 26.74 35.21 -61.02
C ARG A 367 26.91 35.93 -59.67
N ASP A 368 28.13 35.95 -59.17
CA ASP A 368 28.47 36.54 -57.87
C ASP A 368 28.13 38.04 -57.85
N THR A 369 27.38 38.49 -56.83
CA THR A 369 26.89 39.87 -56.68
C THR A 369 28.04 40.89 -56.70
N CYS A 370 29.25 40.44 -56.37
CA CYS A 370 30.48 41.24 -56.39
C CYS A 370 30.83 41.80 -57.78
N GLU A 371 30.61 41.05 -58.87
CA GLU A 371 30.89 41.53 -60.24
C GLU A 371 29.92 42.65 -60.69
N LYS A 372 28.68 42.63 -60.18
CA LYS A 372 27.71 43.71 -60.45
C LYS A 372 28.10 45.00 -59.74
N ILE A 373 28.68 44.92 -58.54
CA ILE A 373 29.14 46.08 -57.76
C ILE A 373 30.37 46.74 -58.42
N LEU A 374 31.32 45.95 -58.94
CA LEU A 374 32.53 46.48 -59.60
C LEU A 374 32.22 47.25 -60.89
N ARG A 375 31.23 46.83 -61.69
CA ARG A 375 30.77 47.60 -62.87
C ARG A 375 30.07 48.91 -62.50
N ASN A 376 29.37 48.95 -61.37
CA ASN A 376 28.69 50.18 -60.92
C ASN A 376 29.67 51.24 -60.38
N ARG A 377 30.86 50.83 -59.91
CA ARG A 377 31.90 51.76 -59.43
C ARG A 377 32.50 52.62 -60.55
N GLU A 378 32.49 52.14 -61.79
CA GLU A 378 32.99 52.89 -62.96
C GLU A 378 31.95 53.87 -63.54
N ALA A 379 30.67 53.75 -63.16
CA ALA A 379 29.57 54.55 -63.72
C ALA A 379 29.26 55.85 -62.95
N PHE A 380 29.82 56.06 -61.76
CA PHE A 380 29.54 57.25 -60.95
C PHE A 380 30.80 58.14 -60.83
N GLN A 381 31.01 59.01 -61.82
CA GLN A 381 31.86 60.19 -61.67
C GLN A 381 31.12 61.25 -60.83
N CYS A 382 31.68 61.57 -59.68
CA CYS A 382 31.12 62.48 -58.67
C CYS A 382 31.04 63.93 -59.16
N GLY A 383 29.85 64.52 -59.13
CA GLY A 383 29.63 65.94 -59.39
C GLY A 383 28.41 66.55 -58.68
N VAL A 384 27.80 65.84 -57.71
CA VAL A 384 26.68 66.36 -56.92
C VAL A 384 27.15 66.54 -55.47
N PRO A 385 27.07 67.75 -54.90
CA PRO A 385 27.42 67.98 -53.50
C PRO A 385 26.61 67.08 -52.56
N LEU A 386 27.26 66.44 -51.59
CA LEU A 386 26.66 65.50 -50.63
C LEU A 386 25.43 66.06 -49.88
N THR A 387 25.33 67.38 -49.74
CA THR A 387 24.20 68.06 -49.12
C THR A 387 22.93 68.03 -49.98
N GLU A 388 23.05 68.13 -51.30
CA GLU A 388 21.92 68.00 -52.24
C GLU A 388 21.49 66.54 -52.42
N LEU A 389 22.45 65.61 -52.35
CA LEU A 389 22.15 64.18 -52.37
C LEU A 389 21.39 63.75 -51.11
N LYS A 390 21.73 64.34 -49.95
CA LYS A 390 21.05 64.05 -48.69
C LYS A 390 19.62 64.56 -48.68
N THR A 391 19.37 65.78 -49.19
CA THR A 391 18.01 66.31 -49.31
C THR A 391 17.19 65.54 -50.34
N LEU A 392 17.76 65.14 -51.48
CA LEU A 392 17.09 64.29 -52.48
C LEU A 392 16.74 62.91 -51.93
N LEU A 393 17.65 62.28 -51.17
CA LEU A 393 17.41 60.98 -50.54
C LEU A 393 16.40 61.06 -49.39
N GLU A 394 16.38 62.14 -48.61
CA GLU A 394 15.38 62.38 -47.57
C GLU A 394 13.98 62.63 -48.18
N VAL A 395 13.90 63.38 -49.28
CA VAL A 395 12.63 63.57 -50.03
C VAL A 395 12.17 62.26 -50.67
N GLN A 396 13.08 61.47 -51.23
CA GLN A 396 12.76 60.17 -51.81
C GLN A 396 12.30 59.16 -50.74
N LYS A 397 12.91 59.20 -49.55
CA LYS A 397 12.48 58.40 -48.40
C LYS A 397 11.07 58.78 -47.95
N LEU A 398 10.80 60.09 -47.79
CA LEU A 398 9.47 60.59 -47.43
C LEU A 398 8.41 60.19 -48.47
N TYR A 399 8.72 60.28 -49.77
CA TYR A 399 7.81 59.86 -50.84
C TYR A 399 7.48 58.36 -50.78
N LEU A 400 8.47 57.51 -50.49
CA LEU A 400 8.28 56.07 -50.35
C LEU A 400 7.52 55.69 -49.07
N GLU A 401 7.72 56.43 -47.97
CA GLU A 401 6.92 56.28 -46.75
C GLU A 401 5.46 56.71 -46.96
N ILE A 402 5.21 57.78 -47.72
CA ILE A 402 3.85 58.19 -48.13
C ILE A 402 3.20 57.12 -49.01
N GLN A 403 3.88 56.61 -50.04
CA GLN A 403 3.35 55.51 -50.88
C GLN A 403 3.07 54.23 -50.09
N LYS A 404 3.88 53.95 -49.07
CA LYS A 404 3.66 52.80 -48.18
C LYS A 404 2.42 53.02 -47.32
N LEU A 405 2.27 54.20 -46.72
CA LEU A 405 1.08 54.55 -45.93
C LEU A 405 -0.20 54.57 -46.77
N GLU A 406 -0.17 55.08 -48.01
CA GLU A 406 -1.31 55.03 -48.95
C GLU A 406 -1.74 53.59 -49.29
N LYS A 407 -0.80 52.65 -49.25
CA LYS A 407 -1.05 51.23 -49.51
C LYS A 407 -1.54 50.46 -48.27
N GLU A 408 -1.31 50.99 -47.07
CA GLU A 408 -1.78 50.44 -45.79
C GLU A 408 -3.14 51.03 -45.34
N LEU A 409 -3.57 52.17 -45.92
CA LEU A 409 -4.86 52.84 -45.67
C LEU A 409 -5.98 52.46 -46.67
N LYS A 410 -5.70 51.64 -47.69
CA LYS A 410 -6.66 50.98 -48.58
C LYS A 410 -6.75 49.51 -48.24
#